data_AF-A0A7S0C5I1-F1
#
_entry.id   AF-A0A7S0C5I1-F1
#
_cell.length_a   1.000
_cell.length_b   1.000
_cell.length_c   1.000
_cell.angle_alpha   90.00
_cell.angle_beta   90.00
_cell.angle_gamma   90.00
#
_symmetry.space_group_name_H-M   'P 1'
#
loop_
_entity.id
_entity.type
_entity.pdbx_description
1 polymer ?
#
loop_
_entity_poly.entity_id
_entity_poly.type
_entity_poly.pdbx_seq_one_letter_code
_entity_poly.pdbx_strand_id
1 'polypeptide(L)'
;VAPTSTNDRIEMLAQTASSFLYCVSVTGVTGARAGLPSDLKEFIGRVRTQTDLPLAIGFGISNPQMVNEVANVGDGVVVGSAILNAIDALGVDASTEERAGEVKRIVTDLVSGCGQNPDAANRANAIGRIPNQSAEEKQAVQDKKQKSRFGKFGGQFIPETLSEAFREFEEVYDNLKDDPEFIAEIARYRKDFVGGPTPLHKAERLTELAGGATIWLKREDLAHTGAHKINNAIGQALMAKRIGKPRIIAETGAGQHGVATATVCAMLGLDCTIYMGAVDCERQKLNVFRMNTLGAKVVPVQDGQRTLKDAINEAMRDWVTNVRDTHYLIG
;
A
#
# COMPACT_ATOMS: atom_id res chain seq x y z
N VAL A 1 4.56 8.32 11.34
CA VAL A 1 3.36 7.81 12.05
C VAL A 1 2.13 8.08 11.21
N ALA A 2 1.27 7.09 11.03
CA ALA A 2 -0.01 7.24 10.33
C ALA A 2 -1.20 7.08 11.30
N PRO A 3 -2.41 7.58 10.98
CA PRO A 3 -3.64 7.30 11.71
C PRO A 3 -3.93 5.82 11.89
N THR A 4 -3.46 4.99 10.96
CA THR A 4 -3.58 3.54 11.02
C THR A 4 -2.63 2.92 12.04
N SER A 5 -1.46 3.51 12.31
CA SER A 5 -0.47 2.98 13.25
C SER A 5 -1.09 2.70 14.63
N THR A 6 -0.78 1.52 15.18
CA THR A 6 -1.16 1.11 16.54
C THR A 6 -0.43 1.89 17.62
N ASN A 7 -0.92 1.85 18.86
CA ASN A 7 -0.25 2.48 19.99
C ASN A 7 1.17 1.92 20.21
N ASP A 8 1.34 0.61 20.14
CA ASP A 8 2.66 -0.05 20.26
C ASP A 8 3.62 0.41 19.16
N ARG A 9 3.12 0.54 17.92
CA ARG A 9 3.91 1.05 16.80
C ARG A 9 4.28 2.52 17.00
N ILE A 10 3.36 3.34 17.50
CA ILE A 10 3.61 4.76 17.83
C ILE A 10 4.65 4.88 18.93
N GLU A 11 4.52 4.11 20.01
CA GLU A 11 5.48 4.09 21.12
C GLU A 11 6.88 3.71 20.66
N MET A 12 6.99 2.64 19.86
CA MET A 12 8.27 2.23 19.27
C MET A 12 8.88 3.35 18.42
N LEU A 13 8.11 3.94 17.50
CA LEU A 13 8.58 5.04 16.66
C LEU A 13 9.00 6.27 17.49
N ALA A 14 8.27 6.56 18.57
CA ALA A 14 8.63 7.62 19.48
C ALA A 14 9.99 7.34 20.13
N GLN A 15 10.20 6.14 20.68
CA GLN A 15 11.46 5.75 21.35
C GLN A 15 12.70 5.86 20.45
N THR A 16 12.53 5.64 19.15
CA THR A 16 13.61 5.74 18.15
C THR A 16 13.82 7.18 17.66
N ALA A 17 12.80 8.05 17.71
CA ALA A 17 12.91 9.42 17.25
C ALA A 17 13.80 10.27 18.18
N SER A 18 14.69 11.07 17.58
CA SER A 18 15.57 12.01 18.27
C SER A 18 15.04 13.43 18.28
N SER A 19 14.47 13.90 17.17
CA SER A 19 14.15 15.32 16.98
C SER A 19 12.65 15.59 16.96
N PHE A 20 11.91 14.91 16.09
CA PHE A 20 10.46 15.09 15.93
C PHE A 20 9.85 13.80 15.37
N LEU A 21 8.54 13.64 15.52
CA LEU A 21 7.79 12.60 14.83
C LEU A 21 7.03 13.20 13.66
N TYR A 22 7.25 12.64 12.47
CA TYR A 22 6.47 12.98 11.29
C TYR A 22 5.14 12.24 11.28
N CYS A 23 4.04 12.99 11.36
CA CYS A 23 2.66 12.49 11.36
C CYS A 23 2.05 12.72 9.97
N VAL A 24 1.73 11.63 9.27
CA VAL A 24 1.09 11.64 7.95
C VAL A 24 -0.35 11.21 8.09
N SER A 25 -1.33 12.04 7.71
CA SER A 25 -2.74 11.59 7.69
C SER A 25 -3.13 11.11 6.30
N VAL A 26 -3.89 10.01 6.24
CA VAL A 26 -3.96 9.16 5.04
C VAL A 26 -5.38 8.83 4.59
N THR A 27 -6.37 9.61 4.98
CA THR A 27 -7.72 9.42 4.43
C THR A 27 -7.89 10.08 3.06
N GLY A 28 -7.02 9.78 2.09
CA GLY A 28 -7.09 10.29 0.70
C GLY A 28 -5.79 10.87 0.14
N VAL A 29 -5.46 10.45 -1.10
CA VAL A 29 -4.39 10.87 -2.03
C VAL A 29 -3.60 12.15 -1.71
N THR A 30 -2.30 12.11 -2.02
CA THR A 30 -1.40 13.27 -2.12
C THR A 30 -1.89 14.23 -3.20
N GLY A 31 -2.76 15.15 -2.81
CA GLY A 31 -3.30 16.25 -3.61
C GLY A 31 -3.90 17.27 -2.64
N ALA A 32 -3.85 18.55 -3.01
CA ALA A 32 -4.41 19.63 -2.19
C ALA A 32 -5.88 19.34 -1.87
N ARG A 33 -6.22 19.12 -0.59
CA ARG A 33 -7.62 18.97 -0.17
C ARG A 33 -8.24 20.34 0.06
N ALA A 34 -9.58 20.40 0.05
CA ALA A 34 -10.32 21.59 0.45
C ALA A 34 -10.26 21.87 1.97
N GLY A 35 -9.87 20.89 2.81
CA GLY A 35 -9.77 21.04 4.27
C GLY A 35 -9.07 19.86 4.95
N LEU A 36 -8.73 20.02 6.24
CA LEU A 36 -8.07 19.00 7.06
C LEU A 36 -8.97 17.80 7.40
N PRO A 37 -8.42 16.63 7.76
CA PRO A 37 -9.21 15.48 8.24
C PRO A 37 -9.95 15.84 9.53
N SER A 38 -11.19 15.40 9.65
CA SER A 38 -11.99 15.59 10.87
C SER A 38 -11.40 14.87 12.09
N ASP A 39 -10.66 13.77 11.87
CA ASP A 39 -10.01 12.96 12.91
C ASP A 39 -8.59 13.42 13.26
N LEU A 40 -8.09 14.50 12.65
CA LEU A 40 -6.70 14.94 12.84
C LEU A 40 -6.39 15.26 14.30
N LYS A 41 -7.25 16.02 14.98
CA LYS A 41 -7.02 16.43 16.37
C LYS A 41 -6.96 15.23 17.32
N GLU A 42 -7.84 14.25 17.11
CA GLU A 42 -7.87 13.00 17.88
C GLU A 42 -6.60 12.18 17.62
N PHE A 43 -6.23 12.01 16.35
CA PHE A 43 -5.02 11.30 15.95
C PHE A 43 -3.75 11.92 16.57
N ILE A 44 -3.57 13.24 16.47
CA ILE A 44 -2.41 13.90 17.04
C ILE A 44 -2.41 13.84 18.57
N GLY A 45 -3.59 13.97 19.20
CA GLY A 45 -3.74 13.75 20.64
C GLY A 45 -3.28 12.34 21.06
N ARG A 46 -3.68 11.31 20.31
CA ARG A 46 -3.23 9.93 20.53
C ARG A 46 -1.71 9.80 20.44
N VAL A 47 -1.08 10.37 19.41
CA VAL A 47 0.39 10.34 19.28
C VAL A 47 1.07 11.10 20.42
N ARG A 48 0.53 12.25 20.82
CA ARG A 48 1.05 13.06 21.93
C ARG A 48 1.04 12.30 23.26
N THR A 49 0.12 11.36 23.49
CA THR A 49 0.15 10.53 24.71
C THR A 49 1.41 9.65 24.83
N GLN A 50 2.13 9.42 23.73
CA GLN A 50 3.27 8.51 23.65
C GLN A 50 4.63 9.23 23.58
N THR A 51 4.64 10.57 23.45
CA THR A 51 5.88 11.31 23.24
C THR A 51 5.77 12.77 23.68
N ASP A 52 6.89 13.32 24.12
CA ASP A 52 7.14 14.73 24.44
C ASP A 52 7.74 15.51 23.26
N LEU A 53 8.17 14.80 22.22
CA LEU A 53 8.84 15.39 21.05
C LEU A 53 7.88 16.22 20.17
N PRO A 54 8.39 17.18 19.38
CA PRO A 54 7.64 17.88 18.36
C PRO A 54 6.93 16.93 17.40
N LEU A 55 5.65 17.21 17.12
CA LEU A 55 4.86 16.52 16.11
C LEU A 55 4.76 17.40 14.87
N ALA A 56 5.46 16.99 13.82
CA ALA A 56 5.38 17.64 12.51
C ALA A 56 4.30 16.96 11.69
N ILE A 57 3.35 17.72 11.15
CA ILE A 57 2.15 17.19 10.49
C ILE A 57 2.23 17.50 9.00
N GLY A 58 2.09 16.47 8.17
CA GLY A 58 2.02 16.59 6.72
C GLY A 58 0.66 16.15 6.20
N PHE A 59 -0.06 17.05 5.53
CA PHE A 59 -1.41 16.80 5.06
C PHE A 59 -1.76 17.57 3.78
N GLY A 60 -1.20 17.25 2.61
CA GLY A 60 -1.60 17.93 1.36
C GLY A 60 -1.77 19.46 1.47
N ILE A 61 -0.98 20.10 2.35
CA ILE A 61 -1.24 21.44 2.86
C ILE A 61 -0.88 22.39 1.75
N SER A 62 -1.79 23.27 1.37
CA SER A 62 -1.61 24.08 0.17
C SER A 62 -1.94 25.54 0.34
N ASN A 63 -2.41 25.96 1.51
CA ASN A 63 -2.75 27.35 1.79
C ASN A 63 -2.44 27.73 3.24
N PRO A 64 -2.35 29.03 3.55
CA PRO A 64 -2.03 29.53 4.88
C PRO A 64 -3.07 29.17 5.94
N GLN A 65 -4.35 29.05 5.58
CA GLN A 65 -5.42 28.70 6.52
C GLN A 65 -5.21 27.28 7.08
N MET A 66 -4.88 26.32 6.21
CA MET A 66 -4.51 24.97 6.62
C MET A 66 -3.25 24.95 7.49
N VAL A 67 -2.24 25.76 7.18
CA VAL A 67 -1.04 25.90 8.03
C VAL A 67 -1.43 26.34 9.43
N ASN A 68 -2.34 27.32 9.54
CA ASN A 68 -2.82 27.81 10.82
C ASN A 68 -3.59 26.74 11.62
N GLU A 69 -4.50 26.03 10.97
CA GLU A 69 -5.25 24.95 11.60
C GLU A 69 -4.31 23.84 12.12
N VAL A 70 -3.29 23.47 11.34
CA VAL A 70 -2.28 22.48 11.75
C VAL A 70 -1.40 23.00 12.89
N ALA A 71 -0.98 24.27 12.84
CA ALA A 71 -0.18 24.89 13.89
C ALA A 71 -0.89 24.90 15.25
N ASN A 72 -2.23 24.85 15.28
CA ASN A 72 -3.03 24.79 16.51
C ASN A 72 -3.22 23.37 17.08
N VAL A 73 -2.80 22.33 16.35
CA VAL A 73 -2.92 20.92 16.78
C VAL A 73 -1.60 20.19 16.91
N GLY A 74 -0.48 20.75 16.41
CA GLY A 74 0.85 20.19 16.50
C GLY A 74 1.95 21.26 16.49
N ASP A 75 3.20 20.82 16.39
CA ASP A 75 4.39 21.68 16.59
C ASP A 75 5.05 22.10 15.29
N GLY A 76 4.76 21.42 14.19
CA GLY A 76 5.36 21.68 12.89
C GLY A 76 4.44 21.33 11.74
N VAL A 77 4.67 21.99 10.61
CA VAL A 77 3.90 21.84 9.38
C VAL A 77 4.83 21.38 8.26
N VAL A 78 4.48 20.28 7.60
CA VAL A 78 5.25 19.72 6.46
C VAL A 78 4.46 19.92 5.18
N VAL A 79 5.05 20.65 4.23
CA VAL A 79 4.45 20.95 2.92
C VAL A 79 5.37 20.45 1.82
N GLY A 80 4.84 19.56 0.96
CA GLY A 80 5.56 19.01 -0.19
C GLY A 80 4.83 19.29 -1.50
N SER A 81 3.68 18.66 -1.70
CA SER A 81 2.94 18.69 -2.97
C SER A 81 2.59 20.09 -3.47
N ALA A 82 2.25 21.03 -2.58
CA ALA A 82 1.95 22.40 -3.00
C ALA A 82 3.18 23.11 -3.60
N ILE A 83 4.36 22.89 -3.01
CA ILE A 83 5.63 23.43 -3.51
C ILE A 83 5.97 22.80 -4.87
N LEU A 84 5.83 21.47 -4.99
CA LEU A 84 6.08 20.78 -6.26
C LEU A 84 5.11 21.25 -7.35
N ASN A 85 3.81 21.33 -7.06
CA ASN A 85 2.81 21.80 -8.01
C ASN A 85 3.08 23.25 -8.47
N ALA A 86 3.56 24.11 -7.58
CA ALA A 86 3.95 25.48 -7.93
C ALA A 86 5.16 25.50 -8.88
N ILE A 87 6.15 24.64 -8.64
CA ILE A 87 7.30 24.47 -9.53
C ILE A 87 6.87 23.91 -10.90
N ASP A 88 5.97 22.91 -10.90
CA ASP A 88 5.50 22.26 -12.13
C ASP A 88 4.62 23.18 -12.98
N ALA A 89 3.86 24.08 -12.34
CA ALA A 89 3.03 25.08 -13.03
C ALA A 89 3.83 26.07 -13.89
N LEU A 90 5.14 26.23 -13.62
CA LEU A 90 6.02 27.06 -14.45
C LEU A 90 6.38 26.40 -15.79
N GLY A 91 6.10 25.10 -15.96
CA GLY A 91 6.47 24.34 -17.15
C GLY A 91 7.91 23.85 -17.13
N VAL A 92 8.29 23.05 -18.15
CA VAL A 92 9.60 22.40 -18.23
C VAL A 92 10.74 23.37 -18.55
N ASP A 93 10.44 24.45 -19.26
CA ASP A 93 11.43 25.42 -19.76
C ASP A 93 11.81 26.50 -18.73
N ALA A 94 11.16 26.52 -17.57
CA ALA A 94 11.45 27.49 -16.51
C ALA A 94 12.87 27.35 -15.97
N SER A 95 13.57 28.48 -15.89
CA SER A 95 14.90 28.61 -15.33
C SER A 95 14.95 28.26 -13.85
N THR A 96 16.15 27.96 -13.35
CA THR A 96 16.39 27.72 -11.92
C THR A 96 15.98 28.94 -11.07
N GLU A 97 16.23 30.15 -11.57
CA GLU A 97 15.90 31.40 -10.91
C GLU A 97 14.38 31.59 -10.77
N GLU A 98 13.61 31.30 -11.83
CA GLU A 98 12.15 31.36 -11.81
C GLU A 98 11.57 30.33 -10.82
N ARG A 99 12.08 29.09 -10.85
CA ARG A 99 11.67 28.04 -9.90
C ARG A 99 11.98 28.42 -8.46
N ALA A 100 13.17 28.96 -8.19
CA ALA A 100 13.54 29.43 -6.86
C ALA A 100 12.68 30.62 -6.39
N GLY A 101 12.36 31.54 -7.30
CA GLY A 101 11.45 32.65 -7.04
C GLY A 101 10.05 32.18 -6.64
N GLU A 102 9.52 31.18 -7.36
CA GLU A 102 8.21 30.61 -7.07
C GLU A 102 8.19 29.83 -5.75
N VAL A 103 9.23 29.05 -5.46
CA VAL A 103 9.40 28.41 -4.15
C VAL A 103 9.41 29.44 -3.03
N LYS A 104 10.16 30.54 -3.19
CA LYS A 104 10.19 31.61 -2.19
C LYS A 104 8.81 32.25 -2.01
N ARG A 105 8.07 32.48 -3.10
CA ARG A 105 6.72 33.05 -3.08
C ARG A 105 5.75 32.15 -2.30
N ILE A 106 5.66 30.86 -2.67
CA ILE A 106 4.73 29.93 -2.02
C ILE A 106 5.10 29.68 -0.55
N VAL A 107 6.40 29.58 -0.22
CA VAL A 107 6.83 29.44 1.18
C VAL A 107 6.47 30.68 1.99
N THR A 108 6.66 31.89 1.44
CA THR A 108 6.29 33.14 2.13
C THR A 108 4.79 33.20 2.40
N ASP A 109 3.98 32.80 1.43
CA ASP A 109 2.52 32.72 1.56
C ASP A 109 2.14 31.72 2.66
N LEU A 110 2.62 30.48 2.59
CA LEU A 110 2.34 29.44 3.60
C LEU A 110 2.74 29.86 5.01
N VAL A 111 3.90 30.51 5.17
CA VAL A 111 4.41 30.99 6.47
C VAL A 111 3.50 32.06 7.08
N SER A 112 2.72 32.81 6.28
CA SER A 112 1.73 33.75 6.83
C SER A 112 0.65 33.06 7.67
N GLY A 113 0.47 31.75 7.50
CA GLY A 113 -0.42 30.91 8.30
C GLY A 113 0.16 30.45 9.63
N CYS A 114 1.48 30.60 9.85
CA CYS A 114 2.17 30.17 11.07
C CYS A 114 1.82 31.07 12.27
N GLY A 115 0.58 30.96 12.75
CA GLY A 115 0.10 31.61 13.96
C GLY A 115 -0.48 30.56 14.92
N GLN A 116 0.07 30.47 16.13
CA GLN A 116 -0.52 29.63 17.17
C GLN A 116 -1.41 30.47 18.08
N ASN A 117 -2.64 30.00 18.30
CA ASN A 117 -3.51 30.57 19.31
C ASN A 117 -2.99 30.22 20.72
N PRO A 118 -3.36 31.01 21.76
CA PRO A 118 -3.02 30.70 23.14
C PRO A 118 -3.48 29.29 23.57
N ASP A 119 -4.62 28.84 23.04
CA ASP A 119 -5.25 27.56 23.34
C ASP A 119 -4.80 26.39 22.44
N ALA A 120 -3.69 26.54 21.72
CA ALA A 120 -3.15 25.47 20.87
C ALA A 120 -2.83 24.21 21.70
N ALA A 121 -3.26 23.06 21.19
CA ALA A 121 -3.15 21.77 21.88
C ALA A 121 -1.90 20.98 21.46
N ASN A 122 -1.58 19.93 22.22
CA ASN A 122 -0.52 18.96 21.90
C ASN A 122 0.89 19.54 21.72
N ARG A 123 1.19 20.66 22.41
CA ARG A 123 2.50 21.28 22.38
C ARG A 123 3.58 20.35 22.94
N ALA A 124 4.69 20.26 22.23
CA ALA A 124 5.89 19.61 22.71
C ALA A 124 6.47 20.37 23.90
N ASN A 125 7.01 19.61 24.86
CA ASN A 125 7.76 20.10 26.01
C ASN A 125 9.25 19.72 25.95
N ALA A 126 9.67 19.05 24.86
CA ALA A 126 11.05 18.81 24.49
C ALA A 126 11.30 19.20 23.02
N ILE A 127 12.51 19.68 22.70
CA ILE A 127 12.93 20.03 21.31
C ILE A 127 13.71 18.85 20.66
N GLY A 128 14.09 17.87 21.47
CA GLY A 128 14.78 16.67 21.03
C GLY A 128 15.22 15.83 22.23
N ARG A 129 15.65 14.60 21.96
CA ARG A 129 16.22 13.68 22.93
C ARG A 129 17.26 12.79 22.27
N ILE A 130 18.16 12.24 23.08
CA ILE A 130 19.02 11.14 22.64
C ILE A 130 18.11 9.90 22.52
N PRO A 131 18.04 9.22 21.36
CA PRO A 131 17.31 7.97 21.24
C PRO A 131 17.77 7.00 22.32
N ASN A 132 16.83 6.26 22.89
CA ASN A 132 17.17 5.33 23.94
C ASN A 132 18.06 4.23 23.32
N GLN A 133 19.33 4.10 23.74
CA GLN A 133 20.26 3.10 23.17
C GLN A 133 19.71 1.67 23.29
N SER A 134 18.90 1.41 24.32
CA SER A 134 18.16 0.15 24.47
C SER A 134 17.07 -0.06 23.40
N ALA A 135 16.51 1.00 22.82
CA ALA A 135 15.58 0.93 21.70
C ALA A 135 16.30 0.64 20.37
N GLU A 136 17.51 1.19 20.15
CA GLU A 136 18.36 0.80 19.02
C GLU A 136 18.81 -0.66 19.13
N GLU A 137 19.17 -1.13 20.33
CA GLU A 137 19.49 -2.55 20.57
C GLU A 137 18.26 -3.45 20.42
N LYS A 138 17.09 -3.05 20.93
CA LYS A 138 15.82 -3.77 20.73
C LYS A 138 15.43 -3.81 19.26
N GLN A 139 15.61 -2.72 18.52
CA GLN A 139 15.33 -2.64 17.08
C GLN A 139 16.33 -3.49 16.27
N ALA A 140 17.62 -3.49 16.64
CA ALA A 140 18.63 -4.37 16.04
C ALA A 140 18.40 -5.86 16.35
N VAL A 141 17.84 -6.19 17.53
CA VAL A 141 17.43 -7.55 17.91
C VAL A 141 16.14 -7.96 17.18
N GLN A 142 15.19 -7.04 16.98
CA GLN A 142 14.00 -7.23 16.15
C GLN A 142 14.37 -7.42 14.67
N ASP A 143 15.34 -6.64 14.18
CA ASP A 143 15.89 -6.70 12.81
C ASP A 143 16.65 -8.00 12.53
N LYS A 144 17.38 -8.53 13.51
CA LYS A 144 18.02 -9.86 13.43
C LYS A 144 17.01 -11.03 13.43
N LYS A 145 15.77 -10.79 13.83
CA LYS A 145 14.64 -11.74 13.78
C LYS A 145 13.61 -11.38 12.70
N GLN A 146 13.95 -10.57 11.69
CA GLN A 146 13.02 -10.29 10.60
C GLN A 146 12.71 -11.56 9.80
N LYS A 147 11.56 -12.20 10.13
CA LYS A 147 10.94 -13.30 9.36
C LYS A 147 10.83 -13.00 7.86
N SER A 148 10.83 -11.71 7.48
CA SER A 148 10.63 -11.22 6.11
C SER A 148 11.91 -11.12 5.26
N ARG A 149 13.11 -11.41 5.81
CA ARG A 149 14.37 -11.36 5.03
C ARG A 149 14.90 -12.74 4.65
N PHE A 150 15.39 -12.84 3.42
CA PHE A 150 16.12 -13.99 2.88
C PHE A 150 17.57 -13.57 2.58
N GLY A 151 18.44 -13.69 3.58
CA GLY A 151 19.79 -13.12 3.54
C GLY A 151 19.72 -11.59 3.37
N LYS A 152 20.29 -11.07 2.27
CA LYS A 152 20.23 -9.63 1.96
C LYS A 152 18.94 -9.18 1.26
N PHE A 153 18.09 -10.10 0.80
CA PHE A 153 16.88 -9.80 0.04
C PHE A 153 15.62 -9.87 0.92
N GLY A 154 14.50 -9.35 0.43
CA GLY A 154 13.24 -9.27 1.19
C GLY A 154 13.19 -8.06 2.11
N GLY A 155 12.37 -8.13 3.16
CA GLY A 155 12.03 -7.01 4.03
C GLY A 155 10.76 -6.27 3.58
N GLN A 156 10.31 -5.34 4.41
CA GLN A 156 9.08 -4.56 4.20
C GLN A 156 9.43 -3.09 3.94
N PHE A 157 9.53 -2.70 2.67
CA PHE A 157 9.83 -1.33 2.24
C PHE A 157 8.54 -0.63 1.77
N ILE A 158 7.62 -0.46 2.71
CA ILE A 158 6.26 0.02 2.45
C ILE A 158 6.02 1.37 3.12
N PRO A 159 5.05 2.17 2.64
CA PRO A 159 4.57 3.34 3.37
C PRO A 159 4.09 2.97 4.78
N GLU A 160 4.38 3.82 5.77
CA GLU A 160 3.96 3.60 7.16
C GLU A 160 2.43 3.44 7.29
N THR A 161 1.64 4.02 6.40
CA THR A 161 0.18 3.82 6.37
C THR A 161 -0.23 2.37 6.25
N LEU A 162 0.54 1.57 5.51
CA LEU A 162 0.25 0.18 5.23
C LEU A 162 0.84 -0.76 6.29
N SER A 163 1.68 -0.27 7.21
CA SER A 163 2.41 -1.11 8.17
C SER A 163 1.49 -2.05 8.94
N GLU A 164 0.35 -1.53 9.43
CA GLU A 164 -0.64 -2.31 10.18
C GLU A 164 -1.42 -3.28 9.32
N ALA A 165 -1.72 -2.93 8.05
CA ALA A 165 -2.40 -3.85 7.14
C ALA A 165 -1.53 -5.06 6.79
N PHE A 166 -0.23 -4.83 6.61
CA PHE A 166 0.73 -5.92 6.43
C PHE A 166 0.87 -6.76 7.70
N ARG A 167 0.97 -6.13 8.88
CA ARG A 167 1.05 -6.85 10.16
C ARG A 167 -0.19 -7.72 10.40
N GLU A 168 -1.39 -7.16 10.22
CA GLU A 168 -2.67 -7.88 10.34
C GLU A 168 -2.69 -9.11 9.41
N PHE A 169 -2.27 -8.93 8.15
CA PHE A 169 -2.28 -10.02 7.18
C PHE A 169 -1.22 -11.09 7.48
N GLU A 170 -0.03 -10.70 7.96
CA GLU A 170 1.01 -11.63 8.39
C GLU A 170 0.59 -12.45 9.61
N GLU A 171 -0.05 -11.83 10.60
CA GLU A 171 -0.58 -12.51 11.78
C GLU A 171 -1.64 -13.55 11.39
N VAL A 172 -2.54 -13.18 10.47
CA VAL A 172 -3.56 -14.09 9.95
C VAL A 172 -2.91 -15.26 9.21
N TYR A 173 -1.95 -14.99 8.33
CA TYR A 173 -1.23 -16.05 7.63
C TYR A 173 -0.51 -16.99 8.61
N ASP A 174 0.20 -16.46 9.60
CA ASP A 174 0.93 -17.25 10.59
C ASP A 174 0.01 -18.14 11.42
N ASN A 175 -1.22 -17.68 11.71
CA ASN A 175 -2.24 -18.47 12.41
C ASN A 175 -2.88 -19.55 11.51
N LEU A 176 -3.00 -19.28 10.21
CA LEU A 176 -3.74 -20.14 9.29
C LEU A 176 -2.90 -21.17 8.55
N LYS A 177 -1.60 -20.91 8.34
CA LYS A 177 -0.75 -21.78 7.51
C LYS A 177 -0.66 -23.23 8.00
N ASP A 178 -0.83 -23.44 9.32
CA ASP A 178 -0.78 -24.75 9.98
C ASP A 178 -2.16 -25.18 10.52
N ASP A 179 -3.22 -24.40 10.27
CA ASP A 179 -4.60 -24.70 10.69
C ASP A 179 -5.20 -25.81 9.81
N PRO A 180 -5.52 -27.00 10.37
CA PRO A 180 -6.09 -28.12 9.61
C PRO A 180 -7.40 -27.78 8.89
N GLU A 181 -8.24 -26.91 9.48
CA GLU A 181 -9.51 -26.53 8.88
C GLU A 181 -9.29 -25.64 7.65
N PHE A 182 -8.38 -24.67 7.73
CA PHE A 182 -8.01 -23.85 6.58
C PHE A 182 -7.33 -24.65 5.47
N ILE A 183 -6.42 -25.56 5.83
CA ILE A 183 -5.75 -26.44 4.87
C ILE A 183 -6.79 -27.31 4.14
N ALA A 184 -7.76 -27.87 4.86
CA ALA A 184 -8.84 -28.64 4.27
C ALA A 184 -9.74 -27.78 3.36
N GLU A 185 -10.03 -26.55 3.75
CA GLU A 185 -10.79 -25.59 2.93
C GLU A 185 -10.05 -25.26 1.62
N ILE A 186 -8.75 -24.93 1.69
CA ILE A 186 -7.91 -24.67 0.52
C ILE A 186 -7.83 -25.91 -0.37
N ALA A 187 -7.67 -27.11 0.22
CA ALA A 187 -7.62 -28.36 -0.53
C ALA A 187 -8.94 -28.63 -1.28
N ARG A 188 -10.09 -28.32 -0.66
CA ARG A 188 -11.42 -28.41 -1.29
C ARG A 188 -11.54 -27.45 -2.47
N TYR A 189 -11.20 -26.17 -2.31
CA TYR A 189 -11.20 -25.23 -3.45
C TYR A 189 -10.19 -25.64 -4.53
N ARG A 190 -9.01 -26.14 -4.14
CA ARG A 190 -8.01 -26.63 -5.09
C ARG A 190 -8.58 -27.77 -5.94
N LYS A 191 -9.33 -28.69 -5.34
CA LYS A 191 -9.94 -29.82 -6.03
C LYS A 191 -11.16 -29.40 -6.86
N ASP A 192 -12.13 -28.77 -6.22
CA ASP A 192 -13.49 -28.62 -6.75
C ASP A 192 -13.66 -27.36 -7.61
N PHE A 193 -12.84 -26.33 -7.39
CA PHE A 193 -12.92 -25.06 -8.13
C PHE A 193 -11.72 -24.83 -9.06
N VAL A 194 -10.49 -25.04 -8.56
CA VAL A 194 -9.27 -24.85 -9.35
C VAL A 194 -9.04 -26.01 -10.32
N GLY A 195 -9.47 -27.24 -9.98
CA GLY A 195 -9.26 -28.44 -10.81
C GLY A 195 -7.90 -29.12 -10.60
N GLY A 196 -7.29 -28.94 -9.42
CA GLY A 196 -6.06 -29.62 -9.02
C GLY A 196 -6.30 -31.01 -8.39
N PRO A 197 -5.25 -31.86 -8.28
CA PRO A 197 -3.89 -31.64 -8.77
C PRO A 197 -3.81 -31.70 -10.30
N THR A 198 -3.06 -30.76 -10.88
CA THR A 198 -2.79 -30.74 -12.32
C THR A 198 -1.85 -31.89 -12.71
N PRO A 199 -2.03 -32.52 -13.88
CA PRO A 199 -1.22 -33.67 -14.29
C PRO A 199 0.25 -33.28 -14.58
N LEU A 200 1.14 -34.26 -14.44
CA LEU A 200 2.50 -34.18 -14.96
C LEU A 200 2.55 -34.98 -16.27
N HIS A 201 2.69 -34.28 -17.39
CA HIS A 201 2.63 -34.87 -18.73
C HIS A 201 4.03 -35.08 -19.30
N LYS A 202 4.39 -36.32 -19.64
CA LYS A 202 5.63 -36.61 -20.36
C LYS A 202 5.50 -36.11 -21.80
N ALA A 203 6.32 -35.15 -22.20
CA ALA A 203 6.30 -34.60 -23.55
C ALA A 203 7.23 -35.43 -24.45
N GLU A 204 6.70 -36.50 -25.06
CA GLU A 204 7.48 -37.49 -25.81
C GLU A 204 8.26 -36.86 -26.97
N ARG A 205 7.59 -36.11 -27.85
CA ARG A 205 8.24 -35.44 -28.98
C ARG A 205 9.31 -34.44 -28.57
N LEU A 206 9.11 -33.75 -27.45
CA LEU A 206 10.08 -32.78 -26.93
C LEU A 206 11.28 -33.49 -26.29
N THR A 207 11.04 -34.66 -25.68
CA THR A 207 12.10 -35.54 -25.15
C THR A 207 12.98 -36.07 -26.28
N GLU A 208 12.37 -36.54 -27.38
CA GLU A 208 13.10 -36.96 -28.58
C GLU A 208 13.93 -35.81 -29.17
N LEU A 209 13.32 -34.64 -29.32
CA LEU A 209 13.99 -33.45 -29.85
C LEU A 209 15.15 -32.99 -28.95
N ALA A 210 15.02 -33.09 -27.63
CA ALA A 210 16.07 -32.72 -26.68
C ALA A 210 17.28 -33.66 -26.72
N GLY A 211 17.13 -34.89 -27.24
CA GLY A 211 18.23 -35.83 -27.47
C GLY A 211 18.95 -36.33 -26.22
N GLY A 212 18.37 -36.17 -25.03
CA GLY A 212 19.00 -36.55 -23.77
C GLY A 212 18.02 -36.61 -22.61
N ALA A 213 17.73 -35.47 -21.98
CA ALA A 213 16.84 -35.41 -20.83
C ALA A 213 15.39 -35.81 -21.18
N THR A 214 14.69 -36.46 -20.25
CA THR A 214 13.24 -36.67 -20.35
C THR A 214 12.50 -35.41 -19.91
N ILE A 215 11.66 -34.87 -20.78
CA ILE A 215 10.95 -33.61 -20.53
C ILE A 215 9.53 -33.89 -20.02
N TRP A 216 9.24 -33.36 -18.84
CA TRP A 216 7.93 -33.42 -18.19
C TRP A 216 7.34 -32.02 -18.04
N LEU A 217 6.06 -31.87 -18.36
CA LEU A 217 5.33 -30.62 -18.27
C LEU A 217 4.37 -30.68 -17.08
N LYS A 218 4.56 -29.80 -16.10
CA LYS A 218 3.59 -29.59 -15.02
C LYS A 218 2.45 -28.71 -15.55
N ARG A 219 1.27 -29.32 -15.76
CA ARG A 219 0.17 -28.74 -16.54
C ARG A 219 -0.67 -27.71 -15.79
N GLU A 220 -0.05 -26.67 -15.25
CA GLU A 220 -0.77 -25.53 -14.62
C GLU A 220 -1.61 -24.71 -15.61
N ASP A 221 -1.42 -24.92 -16.91
CA ASP A 221 -2.31 -24.40 -17.96
C ASP A 221 -3.73 -24.99 -17.87
N LEU A 222 -3.89 -26.17 -17.26
CA LEU A 222 -5.19 -26.81 -17.03
C LEU A 222 -5.88 -26.35 -15.75
N ALA A 223 -5.22 -25.57 -14.90
CA ALA A 223 -5.89 -24.96 -13.76
C ALA A 223 -7.01 -24.03 -14.25
N HIS A 224 -8.11 -23.93 -13.50
CA HIS A 224 -9.18 -22.99 -13.82
C HIS A 224 -8.60 -21.58 -14.00
N THR A 225 -9.20 -20.78 -14.89
CA THR A 225 -8.65 -19.54 -15.50
C THR A 225 -7.48 -19.69 -16.48
N GLY A 226 -6.76 -20.81 -16.46
CA GLY A 226 -5.72 -21.17 -17.44
C GLY A 226 -4.28 -20.89 -17.00
N ALA A 227 -4.04 -20.67 -15.69
CA ALA A 227 -2.71 -20.39 -15.16
C ALA A 227 -2.61 -20.70 -13.66
N HIS A 228 -1.38 -20.83 -13.16
CA HIS A 228 -1.09 -21.08 -11.74
C HIS A 228 -1.50 -19.93 -10.79
N LYS A 229 -1.83 -18.73 -11.31
CA LYS A 229 -2.15 -17.54 -10.50
C LYS A 229 -3.39 -17.71 -9.64
N ILE A 230 -4.34 -18.54 -10.07
CA ILE A 230 -5.55 -18.84 -9.29
C ILE A 230 -5.22 -19.50 -7.94
N ASN A 231 -4.10 -20.26 -7.84
CA ASN A 231 -3.66 -20.87 -6.58
C ASN A 231 -3.32 -19.81 -5.53
N ASN A 232 -2.70 -18.69 -5.94
CA ASN A 232 -2.39 -17.57 -5.07
C ASN A 232 -3.66 -16.77 -4.75
N ALA A 233 -4.47 -16.46 -5.77
CA ALA A 233 -5.66 -15.64 -5.62
C ALA A 233 -6.68 -16.22 -4.64
N ILE A 234 -6.91 -17.55 -4.68
CA ILE A 234 -7.85 -18.18 -3.75
C ILE A 234 -7.38 -18.09 -2.29
N GLY A 235 -6.08 -18.30 -2.04
CA GLY A 235 -5.52 -18.22 -0.70
C GLY A 235 -5.66 -16.82 -0.11
N GLN A 236 -5.19 -15.80 -0.84
CA GLN A 236 -5.25 -14.42 -0.37
C GLN A 236 -6.69 -13.92 -0.20
N ALA A 237 -7.60 -14.23 -1.14
CA ALA A 237 -8.99 -13.78 -1.03
C ALA A 237 -9.74 -14.43 0.14
N LEU A 238 -9.45 -15.71 0.44
CA LEU A 238 -10.01 -16.37 1.63
C LEU A 238 -9.50 -15.72 2.92
N MET A 239 -8.21 -15.39 3.01
CA MET A 239 -7.67 -14.68 4.17
C MET A 239 -8.29 -13.28 4.30
N ALA A 240 -8.37 -12.52 3.20
CA ALA A 240 -9.02 -11.21 3.18
C ALA A 240 -10.48 -11.26 3.64
N LYS A 241 -11.22 -12.29 3.22
CA LYS A 241 -12.60 -12.53 3.67
C LYS A 241 -12.67 -12.81 5.18
N ARG A 242 -11.71 -13.56 5.74
CA ARG A 242 -11.65 -13.87 7.17
C ARG A 242 -11.36 -12.65 8.04
N ILE A 243 -10.54 -11.71 7.56
CA ILE A 243 -10.33 -10.40 8.22
C ILE A 243 -11.39 -9.35 7.85
N GLY A 244 -12.51 -9.78 7.24
CA GLY A 244 -13.66 -8.91 7.03
C GLY A 244 -13.43 -7.80 6.01
N LYS A 245 -12.52 -7.97 5.05
CA LYS A 245 -12.32 -7.01 3.95
C LYS A 245 -13.32 -7.31 2.84
N PRO A 246 -14.38 -6.49 2.64
CA PRO A 246 -15.39 -6.74 1.61
C PRO A 246 -14.86 -6.50 0.19
N ARG A 247 -13.76 -5.75 0.05
CA ARG A 247 -13.23 -5.30 -1.23
C ARG A 247 -11.80 -5.80 -1.48
N ILE A 248 -11.58 -6.31 -2.68
CA ILE A 248 -10.27 -6.70 -3.22
C ILE A 248 -9.89 -5.76 -4.34
N ILE A 249 -8.64 -5.31 -4.31
CA ILE A 249 -8.00 -4.68 -5.45
C ILE A 249 -6.85 -5.55 -5.94
N ALA A 250 -6.52 -5.47 -7.22
CA ALA A 250 -5.31 -6.03 -7.78
C ALA A 250 -4.85 -5.22 -8.99
N GLU A 251 -3.61 -5.40 -9.40
CA GLU A 251 -3.07 -4.89 -10.66
C GLU A 251 -3.04 -6.00 -11.72
N THR A 252 -2.90 -5.64 -13.00
CA THR A 252 -2.50 -6.62 -14.00
C THR A 252 -1.85 -5.99 -15.23
N GLY A 253 -0.94 -6.75 -15.86
CA GLY A 253 -0.36 -6.43 -17.16
C GLY A 253 -1.04 -7.26 -18.24
N ALA A 254 -0.55 -8.47 -18.50
CA ALA A 254 -1.14 -9.37 -19.49
C ALA A 254 -2.59 -9.81 -19.19
N GLY A 255 -3.09 -9.61 -17.96
CA GLY A 255 -4.49 -9.88 -17.58
C GLY A 255 -4.73 -11.19 -16.83
N GLN A 256 -3.79 -12.12 -16.81
CA GLN A 256 -3.98 -13.43 -16.14
C GLN A 256 -4.18 -13.30 -14.62
N HIS A 257 -3.47 -12.37 -13.97
CA HIS A 257 -3.67 -12.10 -12.54
C HIS A 257 -5.05 -11.49 -12.29
N GLY A 258 -5.40 -10.47 -13.07
CA GLY A 258 -6.71 -9.82 -12.93
C GLY A 258 -7.88 -10.78 -13.17
N VAL A 259 -7.78 -11.70 -14.15
CA VAL A 259 -8.80 -12.73 -14.38
C VAL A 259 -8.88 -13.71 -13.22
N ALA A 260 -7.76 -14.16 -12.66
CA ALA A 260 -7.74 -15.04 -11.49
C ALA A 260 -8.39 -14.37 -10.26
N THR A 261 -8.01 -13.13 -9.97
CA THR A 261 -8.58 -12.33 -8.87
C THR A 261 -10.07 -12.08 -9.06
N ALA A 262 -10.50 -11.65 -10.25
CA ALA A 262 -11.92 -11.44 -10.57
C ALA A 262 -12.75 -12.71 -10.40
N THR A 263 -12.22 -13.86 -10.86
CA THR A 263 -12.89 -15.17 -10.77
C THR A 263 -13.12 -15.58 -9.32
N VAL A 264 -12.09 -15.45 -8.48
CA VAL A 264 -12.18 -15.80 -7.06
C VAL A 264 -13.09 -14.83 -6.30
N CYS A 265 -13.02 -13.53 -6.58
CA CYS A 265 -13.89 -12.53 -5.93
C CYS A 265 -15.37 -12.77 -6.27
N ALA A 266 -15.67 -13.07 -7.53
CA ALA A 266 -17.03 -13.43 -7.97
C ALA A 266 -17.57 -14.66 -7.21
N MET A 267 -16.74 -15.69 -7.05
CA MET A 267 -17.10 -16.90 -6.28
C MET A 267 -17.33 -16.61 -4.79
N LEU A 268 -16.49 -15.76 -4.19
CA LEU A 268 -16.54 -15.48 -2.75
C LEU A 268 -17.52 -14.38 -2.34
N GLY A 269 -18.08 -13.66 -3.32
CA GLY A 269 -18.96 -12.51 -3.11
C GLY A 269 -18.21 -11.28 -2.60
N LEU A 270 -17.01 -11.02 -3.14
CA LEU A 270 -16.18 -9.86 -2.79
C LEU A 270 -16.21 -8.83 -3.93
N ASP A 271 -16.23 -7.55 -3.58
CA ASP A 271 -16.10 -6.46 -4.55
C ASP A 271 -14.69 -6.50 -5.15
N CYS A 272 -14.57 -6.38 -6.46
CA CYS A 272 -13.28 -6.52 -7.15
C CYS A 272 -12.99 -5.34 -8.07
N THR A 273 -11.85 -4.67 -7.86
CA THR A 273 -11.33 -3.63 -8.76
C THR A 273 -9.95 -4.03 -9.28
N ILE A 274 -9.77 -4.04 -10.60
CA ILE A 274 -8.50 -4.38 -11.24
C ILE A 274 -7.91 -3.14 -11.92
N TYR A 275 -6.72 -2.73 -11.49
CA TYR A 275 -5.94 -1.68 -12.13
C TYR A 275 -5.12 -2.27 -13.26
N MET A 276 -5.19 -1.66 -14.44
CA MET A 276 -4.50 -2.16 -15.63
C MET A 276 -4.02 -1.00 -16.47
N GLY A 277 -2.78 -1.02 -16.93
CA GLY A 277 -2.24 0.04 -17.78
C GLY A 277 -3.09 0.21 -19.05
N ALA A 278 -3.41 1.43 -19.45
CA ALA A 278 -4.30 1.67 -20.59
C ALA A 278 -3.79 1.03 -21.91
N VAL A 279 -2.46 0.96 -22.10
CA VAL A 279 -1.86 0.26 -23.24
C VAL A 279 -2.10 -1.25 -23.16
N ASP A 280 -2.01 -1.81 -21.95
CA ASP A 280 -2.25 -3.23 -21.73
C ASP A 280 -3.74 -3.58 -21.88
N CYS A 281 -4.65 -2.70 -21.46
CA CYS A 281 -6.10 -2.84 -21.70
C CYS A 281 -6.42 -2.99 -23.20
N GLU A 282 -5.82 -2.14 -24.04
CA GLU A 282 -6.01 -2.19 -25.48
C GLU A 282 -5.42 -3.45 -26.12
N ARG A 283 -4.28 -3.91 -25.62
CA ARG A 283 -3.62 -5.14 -26.11
C ARG A 283 -4.33 -6.42 -25.65
N GLN A 284 -4.97 -6.39 -24.49
CA GLN A 284 -5.54 -7.57 -23.83
C GLN A 284 -7.06 -7.47 -23.66
N LYS A 285 -7.78 -6.97 -24.69
CA LYS A 285 -9.24 -6.75 -24.66
C LYS A 285 -10.03 -7.97 -24.21
N LEU A 286 -9.60 -9.17 -24.59
CA LEU A 286 -10.26 -10.41 -24.18
C LEU A 286 -10.20 -10.61 -22.66
N ASN A 287 -9.06 -10.34 -22.02
CA ASN A 287 -8.94 -10.47 -20.57
C ASN A 287 -9.71 -9.35 -19.84
N VAL A 288 -9.72 -8.13 -20.38
CA VAL A 288 -10.56 -7.03 -19.87
C VAL A 288 -12.05 -7.43 -19.92
N PHE A 289 -12.51 -7.97 -21.05
CA PHE A 289 -13.87 -8.45 -21.21
C PHE A 289 -14.21 -9.58 -20.21
N ARG A 290 -13.30 -10.55 -20.02
CA ARG A 290 -13.47 -11.63 -19.03
C ARG A 290 -13.61 -11.09 -17.61
N MET A 291 -12.74 -10.15 -17.21
CA MET A 291 -12.80 -9.52 -15.87
C MET A 291 -14.13 -8.79 -15.65
N ASN A 292 -14.58 -7.99 -16.62
CA ASN A 292 -15.87 -7.30 -16.52
C ASN A 292 -17.06 -8.28 -16.48
N THR A 293 -17.01 -9.36 -17.25
CA THR A 293 -18.06 -10.41 -17.24
C THR A 293 -18.14 -11.13 -15.89
N LEU A 294 -17.01 -11.26 -15.19
CA LEU A 294 -16.94 -11.78 -13.83
C LEU A 294 -17.39 -10.76 -12.77
N GLY A 295 -17.80 -9.55 -13.17
CA GLY A 295 -18.28 -8.49 -12.27
C GLY A 295 -17.19 -7.60 -11.67
N ALA A 296 -15.92 -7.80 -12.04
CA ALA A 296 -14.84 -6.92 -11.59
C ALA A 296 -14.86 -5.59 -12.36
N LYS A 297 -14.56 -4.48 -11.67
CA LYS A 297 -14.36 -3.17 -12.29
C LYS A 297 -12.91 -3.06 -12.77
N VAL A 298 -12.70 -2.98 -14.08
CA VAL A 298 -11.37 -2.71 -14.65
C VAL A 298 -11.14 -1.20 -14.76
N VAL A 299 -10.05 -0.69 -14.18
CA VAL A 299 -9.66 0.72 -14.19
C VAL A 299 -8.42 0.91 -15.08
N PRO A 300 -8.56 1.51 -16.28
CA PRO A 300 -7.43 1.81 -17.14
C PRO A 300 -6.58 2.95 -16.57
N VAL A 301 -5.30 2.68 -16.29
CA VAL A 301 -4.35 3.68 -15.78
C VAL A 301 -3.72 4.44 -16.94
N GLN A 302 -3.93 5.77 -16.94
CA GLN A 302 -3.52 6.69 -18.01
C GLN A 302 -2.19 7.41 -17.72
N ASP A 303 -1.76 7.38 -16.47
CA ASP A 303 -0.55 8.05 -16.02
C ASP A 303 0.72 7.29 -16.43
N GLY A 304 1.82 8.02 -16.51
CA GLY A 304 3.14 7.48 -16.80
C GLY A 304 3.20 6.74 -18.13
N GLN A 305 3.77 5.53 -18.11
CA GLN A 305 3.94 4.71 -19.31
C GLN A 305 2.69 3.90 -19.65
N ARG A 306 1.65 3.94 -18.82
CA ARG A 306 0.37 3.24 -19.00
C ARG A 306 0.52 1.72 -19.08
N THR A 307 1.43 1.18 -18.27
CA THR A 307 1.75 -0.26 -18.18
C THR A 307 1.55 -0.80 -16.77
N LEU A 308 1.89 -2.08 -16.54
CA LEU A 308 1.85 -2.73 -15.23
C LEU A 308 2.47 -1.90 -14.09
N LYS A 309 3.61 -1.24 -14.31
CA LYS A 309 4.26 -0.45 -13.24
C LYS A 309 3.35 0.69 -12.76
N ASP A 310 2.67 1.35 -13.68
CA ASP A 310 1.77 2.46 -13.36
C ASP A 310 0.50 1.93 -12.68
N ALA A 311 0.02 0.75 -13.10
CA ALA A 311 -1.08 0.05 -12.43
C ALA A 311 -0.77 -0.34 -10.98
N ILE A 312 0.46 -0.80 -10.68
CA ILE A 312 0.91 -1.07 -9.30
C ILE A 312 0.84 0.19 -8.46
N ASN A 313 1.31 1.32 -9.00
CA ASN A 313 1.31 2.59 -8.25
C ASN A 313 -0.12 3.02 -7.92
N GLU A 314 -1.05 2.95 -8.88
CA GLU A 314 -2.45 3.32 -8.64
C GLU A 314 -3.16 2.36 -7.69
N ALA A 315 -2.91 1.04 -7.80
CA ALA A 315 -3.42 0.07 -6.83
C ALA A 315 -2.89 0.33 -5.42
N MET A 316 -1.60 0.64 -5.26
CA MET A 316 -1.02 1.02 -3.97
C MET A 316 -1.64 2.31 -3.41
N ARG A 317 -1.89 3.32 -4.25
CA ARG A 317 -2.57 4.57 -3.83
C ARG A 317 -4.00 4.32 -3.35
N ASP A 318 -4.75 3.49 -4.06
CA ASP A 318 -6.09 3.06 -3.65
C ASP A 318 -6.02 2.35 -2.30
N TRP A 319 -5.13 1.36 -2.17
CA TRP A 319 -5.01 0.60 -0.93
C TRP A 319 -4.67 1.48 0.28
N VAL A 320 -3.72 2.41 0.11
CA VAL A 320 -3.35 3.38 1.14
C VAL A 320 -4.55 4.21 1.61
N THR A 321 -5.46 4.55 0.69
CA THR A 321 -6.67 5.34 0.99
C THR A 321 -7.77 4.51 1.64
N ASN A 322 -7.96 3.27 1.18
CA ASN A 322 -9.08 2.39 1.54
C ASN A 322 -8.63 1.19 2.39
N VAL A 323 -7.51 1.30 3.09
CA VAL A 323 -6.86 0.20 3.84
C VAL A 323 -7.77 -0.47 4.88
N ARG A 324 -8.78 0.24 5.37
CA ARG A 324 -9.72 -0.26 6.39
C ARG A 324 -10.64 -1.35 5.84
N ASP A 325 -11.15 -1.21 4.61
CA ASP A 325 -12.13 -2.11 4.00
C ASP A 325 -11.58 -2.89 2.80
N THR A 326 -10.39 -2.54 2.32
CA THR A 326 -9.80 -3.09 1.09
C THR A 326 -8.55 -3.91 1.39
N HIS A 327 -8.43 -5.06 0.73
CA HIS A 327 -7.18 -5.82 0.64
C HIS A 327 -6.59 -5.76 -0.78
N TYR A 328 -5.28 -5.53 -0.87
CA TYR A 328 -4.55 -5.59 -2.13
C TYR A 328 -3.99 -6.99 -2.38
N LEU A 329 -4.58 -7.69 -3.35
CA LEU A 329 -4.19 -9.04 -3.74
C LEU A 329 -3.04 -8.99 -4.75
N ILE A 330 -1.82 -9.19 -4.25
CA ILE A 330 -0.58 -9.10 -5.04
C ILE A 330 -0.34 -10.43 -5.79
N GLY A 331 0.05 -10.35 -7.07
CA GLY A 331 0.15 -11.50 -7.99
C GLY A 331 1.50 -11.77 -8.63
#